data_AF-A0A099XP06-F1
#
_entry.id   AF-A0A099XP06-F1
#
_cell.length_a   1.000
_cell.length_b   1.000
_cell.length_c   1.000
_cell.angle_alpha   90.00
_cell.angle_beta   90.00
_cell.angle_gamma   90.00
#
_symmetry.space_group_name_H-M   'P 1'
#
loop_
_entity.id
_entity.type
_entity.pdbx_description
1 polymer ?
#
loop_
_entity_poly.entity_id
_entity_poly.type
_entity_poly.pdbx_seq_one_letter_code
_entity_poly.pdbx_strand_id
1 'polypeptide(L)'
;MPTVTPIGTLFLNKDQTAFYFEKFPKKIPENVKTNKNVCVLGVNSSKWFWIKALYKLKFSAYPAIRLYGELGEKRKATEIEISRLNRRMRTTKGLKGNTYLWGNMEFVREIKFIKAEGINIGKMSEMFHK
;
A
#
# COMPACT_ATOMS: atom_id res chain seq x y z
N MET A 1 -5.02 -18.47 -8.51
CA MET A 1 -3.57 -18.29 -8.22
C MET A 1 -3.36 -16.90 -7.63
N PRO A 2 -2.64 -16.74 -6.50
CA PRO A 2 -2.36 -15.43 -5.93
C PRO A 2 -1.53 -14.59 -6.90
N THR A 3 -1.82 -13.30 -6.99
CA THR A 3 -1.10 -12.36 -7.86
C THR A 3 -0.51 -11.24 -7.02
N VAL A 4 0.77 -10.94 -7.23
CA VAL A 4 1.42 -9.80 -6.62
C VAL A 4 1.39 -8.64 -7.60
N THR A 5 0.99 -7.45 -7.15
CA THR A 5 1.01 -6.22 -7.95
C THR A 5 1.49 -5.06 -7.09
N PRO A 6 2.47 -4.27 -7.54
CA PRO A 6 2.88 -3.09 -6.81
C PRO A 6 1.78 -2.03 -6.85
N ILE A 7 1.37 -1.52 -5.69
CA ILE A 7 0.37 -0.46 -5.57
C ILE A 7 1.02 0.78 -4.97
N GLY A 8 1.31 1.76 -5.83
CA GLY A 8 1.91 3.03 -5.42
C GLY A 8 0.92 4.04 -4.86
N THR A 9 -0.40 3.80 -4.96
CA THR A 9 -1.46 4.79 -4.71
C THR A 9 -2.46 4.37 -3.63
N LEU A 10 -2.03 3.58 -2.64
CA LEU A 10 -2.84 3.20 -1.48
C LEU A 10 -2.89 4.32 -0.43
N PHE A 11 -4.05 4.54 0.19
CA PHE A 11 -4.28 5.47 1.28
C PHE A 11 -5.10 4.81 2.38
N LEU A 12 -4.66 4.93 3.63
CA LEU A 12 -5.38 4.43 4.80
C LEU A 12 -6.33 5.51 5.34
N ASN A 13 -7.51 5.09 5.77
CA ASN A 13 -8.44 5.92 6.53
C ASN A 13 -8.29 5.66 8.05
N LYS A 14 -9.07 6.38 8.86
CA LYS A 14 -9.01 6.28 10.33
C LYS A 14 -9.83 5.12 10.90
N ASP A 15 -10.62 4.45 10.07
CA ASP A 15 -11.67 3.49 10.44
C ASP A 15 -11.40 2.08 9.87
N GLN A 16 -10.14 1.68 9.80
CA GLN A 16 -9.69 0.39 9.23
C GLN A 16 -10.05 0.17 7.75
N THR A 17 -10.57 1.20 7.08
CA THR A 17 -10.77 1.19 5.63
C THR A 17 -9.58 1.83 4.92
N ALA A 18 -9.48 1.58 3.63
CA ALA A 18 -8.53 2.20 2.74
C ALA A 18 -9.09 2.25 1.34
N PHE A 19 -8.38 2.96 0.47
CA PHE A 19 -8.63 2.92 -0.95
C PHE A 19 -7.31 2.99 -1.71
N TYR A 20 -7.27 2.45 -2.91
CA TYR A 20 -6.22 2.74 -3.87
C TYR A 20 -6.83 3.11 -5.22
N PHE A 21 -6.08 3.89 -6.00
CA PHE A 21 -6.48 4.21 -7.36
C PHE A 21 -6.20 3.03 -8.29
N GLU A 22 -7.26 2.43 -8.84
CA GLU A 22 -7.22 1.23 -9.68
C GLU A 22 -7.18 1.59 -11.16
N LYS A 23 -6.00 2.02 -11.63
CA LYS A 23 -5.76 2.35 -13.05
C LYS A 23 -4.99 1.28 -13.81
N PHE A 24 -3.88 0.80 -13.24
CA PHE A 24 -2.93 -0.09 -13.91
C PHE A 24 -3.10 -1.59 -13.62
N PRO A 25 -3.55 -2.02 -12.41
CA PRO A 25 -3.72 -3.45 -12.13
C PRO A 25 -4.72 -4.10 -13.09
N LYS A 26 -4.28 -5.14 -13.82
CA LYS A 26 -5.15 -5.92 -14.73
C LYS A 26 -5.74 -7.18 -14.09
N LYS A 27 -4.98 -7.84 -13.22
CA LYS A 27 -5.39 -9.12 -12.62
C LYS A 27 -6.28 -8.95 -11.39
N ILE A 28 -6.09 -7.90 -10.59
CA ILE A 28 -6.89 -7.65 -9.39
C ILE A 28 -8.39 -7.47 -9.73
N PRO A 29 -8.79 -6.68 -10.74
CA PRO A 29 -10.20 -6.54 -11.12
C PRO A 29 -10.88 -7.84 -11.58
N GLU A 30 -10.10 -8.80 -12.09
CA GLU A 30 -10.61 -10.11 -12.49
C GLU A 30 -10.70 -11.07 -11.29
N ASN A 31 -9.65 -11.12 -10.47
CA ASN A 31 -9.59 -11.98 -9.30
C ASN A 31 -10.68 -11.62 -8.27
N VAL A 32 -10.99 -10.33 -8.08
CA VAL A 32 -11.99 -9.87 -7.12
C VAL A 32 -13.41 -10.39 -7.42
N LYS A 33 -13.69 -10.79 -8.66
CA LYS A 33 -14.98 -11.40 -9.06
C LYS A 33 -15.21 -12.76 -8.39
N THR A 34 -14.15 -13.46 -8.03
CA THR A 34 -14.21 -14.79 -7.41
C THR A 34 -13.68 -14.82 -5.98
N ASN A 35 -12.72 -13.94 -5.64
CA ASN A 35 -12.15 -13.86 -4.31
C ASN A 35 -11.77 -12.41 -3.97
N LYS A 36 -12.44 -11.85 -2.96
CA LYS A 36 -12.21 -10.48 -2.50
C LYS A 36 -11.03 -10.34 -1.54
N ASN A 37 -10.49 -11.45 -1.03
CA ASN A 37 -9.41 -11.40 -0.05
C ASN A 37 -8.14 -10.79 -0.65
N VAL A 38 -7.53 -9.88 0.10
CA VAL A 38 -6.28 -9.21 -0.27
C VAL A 38 -5.33 -9.12 0.91
N CYS A 39 -4.04 -9.14 0.61
CA CYS A 39 -2.98 -8.81 1.54
C CYS A 39 -2.16 -7.66 0.96
N VAL A 40 -2.07 -6.56 1.71
CA VAL A 40 -1.20 -5.43 1.40
C VAL A 40 0.07 -5.56 2.23
N LEU A 41 1.22 -5.65 1.57
CA LEU A 41 2.52 -5.58 2.22
C LEU A 41 3.08 -4.16 2.12
N GLY A 42 3.21 -3.48 3.25
CA GLY A 42 3.92 -2.21 3.36
C GLY A 42 5.33 -2.44 3.88
N VAL A 43 6.35 -1.99 3.15
CA VAL A 43 7.76 -2.11 3.55
C VAL A 43 8.32 -0.71 3.83
N ASN A 44 9.08 -0.56 4.92
CA ASN A 44 9.76 0.69 5.21
C ASN A 44 10.79 1.00 4.12
N SER A 45 10.67 2.15 3.46
CA SER A 45 11.56 2.57 2.36
C SER A 45 12.72 3.47 2.81
N SER A 46 12.86 3.75 4.11
CA SER A 46 13.90 4.62 4.65
C SER A 46 15.29 3.96 4.56
N LYS A 47 16.17 4.50 3.71
CA LYS A 47 17.55 4.01 3.56
C LYS A 47 18.30 3.98 4.90
N TRP A 48 18.15 5.04 5.71
CA TRP A 48 18.82 5.14 7.01
C TRP A 48 18.31 4.11 8.02
N PHE A 49 17.02 3.74 7.97
CA PHE A 49 16.48 2.67 8.79
C PHE A 49 17.19 1.35 8.49
N TRP A 50 17.30 0.99 7.20
CA TRP A 50 17.95 -0.25 6.78
C TRP A 50 19.45 -0.25 7.08
N ILE A 51 20.19 0.82 6.75
CA ILE A 51 21.64 0.89 7.01
C ILE A 51 21.93 0.74 8.51
N LYS A 52 21.16 1.43 9.38
CA LYS A 52 21.33 1.30 10.84
C LYS A 52 20.99 -0.11 11.32
N ALA A 53 19.95 -0.73 10.78
CA ALA A 53 19.55 -2.08 11.18
C ALA A 53 20.60 -3.12 10.79
N LEU A 54 21.13 -3.03 9.56
CA LEU A 54 22.19 -3.91 9.05
C LEU A 54 23.48 -3.75 9.86
N TYR A 55 23.90 -2.51 10.12
CA TYR A 55 25.09 -2.24 10.94
C TYR A 55 24.95 -2.78 12.37
N LYS A 56 23.76 -2.68 12.98
CA LYS A 56 23.49 -3.15 14.35
C LYS A 56 23.05 -4.62 14.41
N LEU A 57 22.93 -5.31 13.28
CA LEU A 57 22.36 -6.67 13.15
C LEU A 57 20.99 -6.82 13.83
N LYS A 58 20.19 -5.74 13.91
CA LYS A 58 18.86 -5.74 14.52
C LYS A 58 18.00 -4.58 14.03
N PHE A 59 16.71 -4.83 13.81
CA PHE A 59 15.75 -3.78 13.51
C PHE A 59 15.29 -3.06 14.78
N SER A 60 15.05 -1.75 14.70
CA SER A 60 14.50 -0.96 15.82
C SER A 60 12.97 -0.95 15.87
N ALA A 61 12.30 -1.41 14.80
CA ALA A 61 10.86 -1.59 14.68
C ALA A 61 10.59 -2.63 13.58
N TYR A 62 9.35 -3.10 13.43
CA TYR A 62 8.98 -3.97 12.32
C TYR A 62 9.37 -3.34 10.97
N PRO A 63 10.20 -4.03 10.14
CA PRO A 63 10.65 -3.48 8.86
C PRO A 63 9.54 -3.44 7.80
N ALA A 64 8.49 -4.24 7.99
CA ALA A 64 7.33 -4.29 7.13
C ALA A 64 6.08 -4.72 7.93
N ILE A 65 4.91 -4.45 7.36
CA ILE A 65 3.60 -4.82 7.89
C ILE A 65 2.75 -5.46 6.79
N ARG A 66 2.02 -6.52 7.12
CA ARG A 66 0.95 -7.09 6.29
C ARG A 66 -0.38 -6.62 6.83
N LEU A 67 -1.21 -6.09 5.95
CA LEU A 67 -2.60 -5.76 6.22
C LEU A 67 -3.48 -6.71 5.40
N TYR A 68 -4.23 -7.57 6.09
CA TYR A 68 -5.18 -8.49 5.48
C TYR A 68 -6.55 -7.86 5.48
N GLY A 69 -7.29 -8.03 4.41
CA GLY A 69 -8.61 -7.43 4.24
C GLY A 69 -9.34 -7.97 3.04
N GLU A 70 -10.46 -7.31 2.75
CA GLU A 70 -11.30 -7.59 1.59
C GLU A 70 -11.41 -6.34 0.71
N LEU A 71 -11.36 -6.57 -0.60
CA LEU A 71 -11.60 -5.56 -1.61
C LEU A 71 -13.10 -5.24 -1.68
N GLY A 72 -13.42 -3.96 -1.58
CA GLY A 72 -14.75 -3.40 -1.77
C GLY A 72 -15.01 -3.01 -3.23
N GLU A 73 -15.93 -2.08 -3.42
CA GLU A 73 -16.37 -1.64 -4.74
C GLU A 73 -15.31 -0.83 -5.49
N LYS A 74 -15.38 -0.88 -6.82
CA LYS A 74 -14.70 0.09 -7.68
C LYS A 74 -15.68 1.19 -8.03
N ARG A 75 -15.33 2.42 -7.69
CA ARG A 75 -16.17 3.59 -7.92
C ARG A 75 -15.33 4.78 -8.34
N LYS A 76 -15.99 5.85 -8.76
CA LYS A 76 -15.32 7.13 -8.99
C LYS A 76 -14.72 7.65 -7.69
N ALA A 77 -13.52 8.22 -7.81
CA ALA A 77 -12.84 8.87 -6.71
C ALA A 77 -13.63 10.11 -6.29
N THR A 78 -13.74 10.34 -4.99
CA THR A 78 -14.26 11.59 -4.45
C THR A 78 -13.23 12.71 -4.58
N GLU A 79 -13.67 13.96 -4.48
CA GLU A 79 -12.77 15.12 -4.51
C GLU A 79 -11.71 15.06 -3.39
N ILE A 80 -12.07 14.52 -2.23
CA ILE A 80 -11.16 14.34 -1.09
C ILE A 80 -10.06 13.33 -1.46
N GLU A 81 -10.42 12.22 -2.10
CA GLU A 81 -9.46 11.18 -2.52
C GLU A 81 -8.51 11.70 -3.60
N ILE A 82 -9.03 12.45 -4.58
CA ILE A 82 -8.23 13.13 -5.62
C ILE A 82 -7.27 14.15 -4.97
N SER A 83 -7.77 14.95 -4.01
CA SER A 83 -6.94 15.91 -3.27
C SER A 83 -5.81 15.23 -2.50
N ARG A 84 -6.06 14.08 -1.86
CA ARG A 84 -5.03 13.26 -1.19
C ARG A 84 -3.97 12.76 -2.17
N LEU A 85 -4.37 12.34 -3.38
CA LEU A 85 -3.43 11.98 -4.43
C LEU A 85 -2.55 13.14 -4.86
N ASN A 86 -3.17 14.28 -5.19
CA ASN A 86 -2.47 15.49 -5.60
C ASN A 86 -1.48 15.97 -4.53
N ARG A 87 -1.88 15.90 -3.25
CA ARG A 87 -1.00 16.25 -2.12
C ARG A 87 0.21 15.32 -2.04
N ARG A 88 0.03 14.01 -2.19
CA ARG A 88 1.14 13.03 -2.15
C ARG A 88 2.12 13.24 -3.32
N MET A 89 1.59 13.58 -4.49
CA MET A 89 2.38 13.72 -5.72
C MET A 89 2.87 15.15 -5.97
N ARG A 90 2.65 16.07 -5.01
CA ARG A 90 2.90 17.51 -5.18
C ARG A 90 4.32 17.84 -5.63
N THR A 91 5.32 17.16 -5.07
CA THR A 91 6.73 17.42 -5.35
C THR A 91 7.13 17.08 -6.78
N THR A 92 6.42 16.16 -7.44
CA THR A 92 6.72 15.71 -8.80
C THR A 92 5.70 16.19 -9.83
N LYS A 93 4.71 16.98 -9.44
CA LYS A 93 3.58 17.41 -10.28
C LYS A 93 3.98 18.05 -11.61
N GLY A 94 5.10 18.78 -11.65
CA GLY A 94 5.59 19.44 -12.86
C GLY A 94 6.29 18.51 -13.86
N LEU A 95 6.55 17.25 -13.49
CA LEU A 95 7.26 16.30 -14.35
C LEU A 95 6.28 15.59 -15.28
N LYS A 96 6.65 15.43 -16.56
CA LYS A 96 5.84 14.68 -17.54
C LYS A 96 5.49 13.27 -17.07
N GLY A 97 6.42 12.60 -16.39
CA GLY A 97 6.21 11.27 -15.82
C GLY A 97 5.12 11.24 -14.75
N ASN A 98 4.96 12.32 -13.98
CA ASN A 98 3.88 12.44 -13.02
C ASN A 98 2.52 12.52 -13.71
N THR A 99 2.40 13.38 -14.72
CA THR A 99 1.18 13.48 -15.53
C THR A 99 0.81 12.15 -16.17
N TYR A 100 1.79 11.43 -16.71
CA TYR A 100 1.57 10.12 -17.34
C TYR A 100 1.01 9.08 -16.34
N LEU A 101 1.61 9.01 -15.15
CA LEU A 101 1.23 8.02 -14.14
C LEU A 101 -0.05 8.39 -13.38
N TRP A 102 -0.19 9.65 -12.98
CA TRP A 102 -1.21 10.08 -12.01
C TRP A 102 -2.12 11.21 -12.50
N GLY A 103 -1.90 11.77 -13.69
CA GLY A 103 -2.66 12.93 -14.19
C GLY A 103 -4.14 12.63 -14.51
N ASN A 104 -4.46 11.39 -14.85
CA ASN A 104 -5.84 10.91 -14.95
C ASN A 104 -6.01 9.69 -14.05
N MET A 105 -6.58 9.87 -12.86
CA MET A 105 -6.83 8.83 -11.86
C MET A 105 -8.27 8.94 -11.37
N GLU A 106 -9.20 8.38 -12.13
CA GLU A 106 -10.65 8.55 -11.91
C GLU A 106 -11.27 7.52 -10.97
N PHE A 107 -10.74 6.31 -10.91
CA PHE A 107 -11.36 5.20 -10.17
C PHE A 107 -10.52 4.77 -8.98
N VAL A 108 -11.21 4.58 -7.86
CA VAL A 108 -10.65 3.95 -6.66
C VAL A 108 -11.30 2.59 -6.45
N ARG A 109 -10.56 1.71 -5.78
CA ARG A 109 -11.10 0.50 -5.18
C ARG A 109 -10.91 0.57 -3.67
N GLU A 110 -12.00 0.30 -2.96
CA GLU A 110 -12.02 0.27 -1.50
C GLU A 110 -11.39 -1.00 -0.95
N ILE A 111 -10.90 -0.92 0.28
CA ILE A 111 -10.40 -2.04 1.05
C ILE A 111 -10.92 -1.90 2.49
N LYS A 112 -11.41 -2.99 3.07
CA LYS A 112 -11.67 -3.09 4.50
C LYS A 112 -10.65 -4.04 5.12
N PHE A 113 -9.83 -3.57 6.04
CA PHE A 113 -8.86 -4.41 6.73
C PHE A 113 -9.49 -5.13 7.93
N ILE A 114 -9.02 -6.35 8.18
CA ILE A 114 -9.47 -7.22 9.26
C ILE A 114 -8.32 -7.64 10.18
N LYS A 115 -7.08 -7.59 9.70
CA LYS A 115 -5.90 -8.01 10.47
C LYS A 115 -4.67 -7.23 10.03
N ALA A 116 -3.82 -6.89 11.00
CA ALA A 116 -2.49 -6.33 10.77
C ALA A 116 -1.44 -7.23 11.44
N GLU A 117 -0.35 -7.51 10.73
CA GLU A 117 0.75 -8.33 11.23
C GLU A 117 2.10 -7.68 10.91
N GLY A 118 2.96 -7.54 11.92
CA GLY A 118 4.35 -7.16 11.70
C GLY A 118 5.15 -8.30 11.04
N ILE A 119 6.06 -7.96 10.13
CA ILE A 119 6.89 -8.95 9.44
C ILE A 119 8.12 -9.31 10.26
N ASN A 120 8.35 -10.62 10.41
CA ASN A 120 9.58 -11.20 10.92
C ASN A 120 10.55 -11.52 9.77
N ILE A 121 11.77 -10.99 9.85
CA ILE A 121 12.91 -11.26 8.97
C ILE A 121 14.04 -11.96 9.77
N GLY A 122 13.67 -13.02 10.50
CA GLY A 122 14.60 -13.87 11.25
C GLY A 122 15.21 -13.20 12.47
N LYS A 123 16.49 -13.53 12.75
CA LYS A 123 17.22 -13.14 13.97
C LYS A 123 17.21 -11.64 14.24
N MET A 124 17.20 -10.82 13.20
CA MET A 124 17.22 -9.35 13.33
C MET A 124 15.89 -8.77 13.87
N SER A 125 14.82 -9.56 13.95
CA SER A 125 13.48 -9.15 14.39
C SER A 125 12.90 -10.02 15.52
N GLU A 126 13.67 -10.93 16.11
CA GLU A 126 13.23 -11.80 17.21
C GLU A 126 12.66 -11.04 18.41
N MET A 127 13.16 -9.82 18.67
CA MET A 127 12.73 -8.98 19.79
C MET A 127 11.26 -8.56 19.75
N PHE A 128 10.57 -8.69 18.62
CA PHE A 128 9.17 -8.29 18.48
C PHE A 128 8.17 -9.42 18.78
N HIS A 129 8.65 -10.62 19.15
CA HIS A 129 7.84 -11.81 19.42
C HIS A 129 7.77 -12.21 20.90
N LYS A 130 7.76 -11.23 21.81
CA LYS A 130 7.51 -11.50 23.25
C LYS A 130 6.02 -11.50 23.55
#